data_AF-A0A3D5ZMU3-F1
#
_entry.id   AF-A0A3D5ZMU3-F1
#
_cell.length_a   1.000
_cell.length_b   1.000
_cell.length_c   1.000
_cell.angle_alpha   90.00
_cell.angle_beta   90.00
_cell.angle_gamma   90.00
#
_symmetry.space_group_name_H-M   'P 1'
#
loop_
_entity.id
_entity.type
_entity.pdbx_description
1 polymer ?
#
loop_
_entity_poly.entity_id
_entity_poly.type
_entity_poly.pdbx_seq_one_letter_code
_entity_poly.pdbx_strand_id
1 'polypeptide(L)'
;MAATLGELLSSGTLLRHAWVSTFETLCGFAIGTAVGYIAAVLMWWNNFVKDVFEPYIVVLNSLPKIALGPILIIWMGTGKASIIAMAVLISVVITTITIMNGFCSTDKDKVLLLRSMGATRLQIFAKLVAPANVPTLMSTLKINVGMAWIGSIMGEYL
;
A
#
# COMPACT_ATOMS: atom_id res chain seq x y z
N MET A 1 30.35 26.44 4.56
CA MET A 1 29.78 25.07 4.47
C MET A 1 29.79 24.33 5.80
N ALA A 2 30.91 24.27 6.54
CA ALA A 2 30.94 23.60 7.85
C ALA A 2 30.14 24.34 8.96
N ALA A 3 30.11 25.68 8.95
CA ALA A 3 29.35 26.47 9.94
C ALA A 3 27.82 26.37 9.75
N THR A 4 27.35 26.24 8.49
CA THR A 4 25.93 26.13 8.13
C THR A 4 25.33 24.77 8.55
N LEU A 5 26.14 23.71 8.54
CA LEU A 5 25.76 22.39 9.07
C LEU A 5 25.57 22.41 10.59
N GLY A 6 26.39 23.20 11.31
CA GLY A 6 26.27 23.38 12.76
C GLY A 6 25.02 24.16 13.19
N GLU A 7 24.61 25.18 12.43
CA GLU A 7 23.36 25.92 12.67
C GLU A 7 22.09 25.11 12.33
N LEU A 8 22.15 24.24 11.32
CA LEU A 8 21.05 23.34 10.94
C LEU A 8 20.84 22.19 11.94
N LEU A 9 21.91 21.76 12.63
CA LEU A 9 21.86 20.80 13.73
C LEU A 9 21.33 21.43 15.03
N SER A 10 21.63 22.70 15.30
CA SER A 10 21.20 23.38 16.54
C SER A 10 19.76 23.92 16.50
N SER A 11 19.19 24.09 15.31
CA SER A 11 17.83 24.65 15.13
C SER A 11 16.70 23.65 15.35
N GLY A 12 16.97 22.34 15.50
CA GLY A 12 15.96 21.30 15.80
C GLY A 12 14.88 21.11 14.71
N THR A 13 14.92 21.91 13.66
CA THR A 13 14.00 21.92 12.51
C THR A 13 14.24 20.73 11.60
N LEU A 14 15.48 20.28 11.41
CA LEU A 14 15.82 19.13 10.57
C LEU A 14 15.27 17.81 11.14
N LEU A 15 15.44 17.59 12.44
CA LEU A 15 14.83 16.46 13.15
C LEU A 15 13.29 16.55 13.17
N ARG A 16 12.72 17.76 13.28
CA ARG A 16 11.26 17.95 13.23
C ARG A 16 10.68 17.71 11.83
N HIS A 17 11.36 18.13 10.77
CA HIS A 17 10.95 17.87 9.38
C HIS A 17 11.13 16.38 9.02
N ALA A 18 12.25 15.75 9.42
CA ALA A 18 12.45 14.31 9.25
C ALA A 18 11.42 13.48 10.03
N TRP A 19 11.09 13.87 11.27
CA TRP A 19 10.08 13.19 12.07
C TRP A 19 8.67 13.36 11.49
N VAL A 20 8.32 14.55 11.01
CA VAL A 20 7.03 14.81 10.38
C VAL A 20 6.90 14.01 9.08
N SER A 21 7.90 14.03 8.18
CA SER A 21 7.88 13.22 6.95
C SER A 21 7.81 11.72 7.24
N THR A 22 8.52 11.24 8.27
CA THR A 22 8.46 9.83 8.69
C THR A 22 7.07 9.46 9.19
N PHE A 23 6.48 10.30 10.05
CA PHE A 23 5.14 10.06 10.61
C PHE A 23 4.06 10.13 9.53
N GLU A 24 4.17 11.09 8.62
CA GLU A 24 3.29 11.26 7.46
C GLU A 24 3.34 10.06 6.52
N THR A 25 4.54 9.56 6.24
CA THR A 25 4.73 8.34 5.42
C THR A 25 4.19 7.11 6.14
N LEU A 26 4.36 7.00 7.46
CA LEU A 26 3.83 5.90 8.26
C LEU A 26 2.30 5.90 8.29
N CYS A 27 1.68 7.08 8.44
CA CYS A 27 0.24 7.25 8.34
C CYS A 27 -0.27 6.91 6.94
N GLY A 28 0.38 7.41 5.89
CA GLY A 28 0.02 7.10 4.51
C GLY A 28 0.16 5.62 4.18
N PHE A 29 1.21 4.97 4.70
CA PHE A 29 1.40 3.54 4.62
C PHE A 29 0.30 2.76 5.33
N ALA A 30 -0.02 3.11 6.58
CA ALA A 30 -1.02 2.42 7.39
C ALA A 30 -2.41 2.53 6.74
N ILE A 31 -2.79 3.75 6.33
CA ILE A 31 -4.06 4.02 5.63
C ILE A 31 -4.08 3.27 4.29
N GLY A 32 -3.02 3.39 3.49
CA GLY A 32 -2.95 2.77 2.18
C GLY A 32 -2.99 1.24 2.24
N THR A 33 -2.31 0.63 3.23
CA THR A 33 -2.35 -0.81 3.43
C THR A 33 -3.73 -1.26 3.90
N ALA A 34 -4.36 -0.53 4.83
CA ALA A 34 -5.71 -0.86 5.30
C ALA A 34 -6.73 -0.78 4.16
N VAL A 35 -6.72 0.31 3.39
CA VAL A 35 -7.60 0.50 2.23
C VAL A 35 -7.33 -0.54 1.14
N GLY A 36 -6.06 -0.78 0.81
CA GLY A 36 -5.67 -1.76 -0.20
C GLY A 36 -6.04 -3.20 0.18
N TYR A 37 -5.93 -3.54 1.47
CA TYR A 37 -6.35 -4.83 2.00
C TYR A 37 -7.87 -5.00 1.93
N ILE A 38 -8.63 -3.99 2.35
CA ILE A 38 -10.10 -4.01 2.26
C ILE A 38 -10.55 -4.15 0.81
N ALA A 39 -9.93 -3.39 -0.12
CA ALA A 39 -10.21 -3.50 -1.55
C ALA A 39 -9.94 -4.91 -2.09
N ALA A 40 -8.81 -5.53 -1.70
CA ALA A 40 -8.47 -6.89 -2.10
C ALA A 40 -9.50 -7.92 -1.58
N VAL A 41 -9.95 -7.78 -0.34
CA VAL A 41 -10.98 -8.66 0.26
C VAL A 41 -12.31 -8.52 -0.46
N LEU A 42 -12.74 -7.29 -0.77
CA LEU A 42 -13.98 -7.01 -1.50
C LEU A 42 -13.95 -7.59 -2.92
N MET A 43 -12.84 -7.38 -3.64
CA MET A 43 -12.63 -7.96 -4.96
C MET A 43 -12.62 -9.49 -4.90
N TRP A 44 -11.99 -10.10 -3.89
CA TRP A 44 -11.98 -11.56 -3.77
C TRP A 44 -13.37 -12.14 -3.48
N TRP A 45 -14.19 -11.42 -2.71
CA TRP A 45 -15.54 -11.87 -2.39
C TRP A 45 -16.45 -11.91 -3.63
N ASN A 46 -16.35 -10.89 -4.50
CA ASN A 46 -17.19 -10.73 -5.67
C ASN A 46 -16.40 -10.81 -6.97
N ASN A 47 -16.57 -11.92 -7.70
CA ASN A 47 -15.92 -12.14 -9.00
C ASN A 47 -16.18 -11.00 -10.00
N PHE A 48 -17.37 -10.39 -10.00
CA PHE A 48 -17.66 -9.26 -10.88
C PHE A 48 -16.81 -8.03 -10.56
N VAL A 49 -16.65 -7.72 -9.27
CA VAL A 49 -15.81 -6.59 -8.83
C VAL A 49 -14.35 -6.87 -9.15
N LYS A 50 -13.90 -8.12 -8.99
CA LYS A 50 -12.56 -8.54 -9.40
C LYS A 50 -12.34 -8.27 -10.89
N ASP A 51 -13.17 -8.84 -11.76
CA ASP A 51 -12.99 -8.78 -13.21
C ASP A 51 -13.02 -7.33 -13.73
N VAL A 52 -13.81 -6.46 -13.10
CA VAL A 52 -13.86 -5.04 -13.43
C VAL A 52 -12.63 -4.29 -12.93
N PHE A 53 -12.24 -4.45 -11.66
CA PHE A 53 -11.17 -3.64 -11.05
C PHE A 53 -9.75 -4.14 -11.36
N GLU A 54 -9.56 -5.42 -11.62
CA GLU A 54 -8.27 -6.04 -11.93
C GLU A 54 -7.50 -5.30 -13.06
N PRO A 55 -8.08 -5.02 -14.25
CA PRO A 55 -7.38 -4.28 -15.29
C PRO A 55 -6.98 -2.87 -14.86
N TYR A 56 -7.82 -2.14 -14.11
CA TYR A 56 -7.48 -0.79 -13.65
C TYR A 56 -6.29 -0.80 -12.69
N ILE A 57 -6.26 -1.76 -11.75
CA ILE A 57 -5.19 -1.88 -10.77
C ILE A 57 -3.86 -2.27 -11.44
N VAL A 58 -3.89 -3.16 -12.43
CA VAL A 58 -2.71 -3.53 -13.22
C VAL A 58 -2.18 -2.34 -14.04
N VAL A 59 -3.06 -1.55 -14.64
CA VAL A 59 -2.66 -0.32 -15.34
C VAL A 59 -2.04 0.68 -14.37
N LEU A 60 -2.65 0.90 -13.20
CA LEU A 60 -2.11 1.76 -12.14
C LEU A 60 -0.73 1.33 -11.66
N ASN A 61 -0.46 0.02 -11.63
CA ASN A 61 0.85 -0.50 -11.27
C ASN A 61 1.89 -0.35 -12.38
N SER A 62 1.44 -0.44 -13.64
CA SER A 62 2.27 -0.31 -14.84
C SER A 62 2.64 1.14 -15.14
N LEU A 63 1.84 2.11 -14.67
CA LEU A 63 2.18 3.51 -14.78
C LEU A 63 3.45 3.81 -13.99
N PRO A 64 4.41 4.55 -14.59
CA PRO A 64 5.56 5.03 -13.84
C PRO A 64 5.03 5.93 -12.73
N LYS A 65 5.18 5.49 -11.47
CA LYS A 65 4.68 6.21 -10.29
C LYS A 65 5.11 7.68 -10.34
N ILE A 66 6.33 7.96 -10.78
CA ILE A 66 6.88 9.31 -10.95
C ILE A 66 5.97 10.24 -11.78
N ALA A 67 5.27 9.72 -12.80
CA ALA A 67 4.35 10.50 -13.63
C ALA A 67 3.06 10.93 -12.90
N LEU A 68 2.69 10.25 -11.81
CA LEU A 68 1.52 10.61 -11.00
C LEU A 68 1.82 11.76 -10.03
N GLY A 69 3.09 12.04 -9.74
CA GLY A 69 3.53 13.13 -8.86
C GLY A 69 2.95 14.49 -9.27
N PRO A 70 3.19 14.97 -10.50
CA PRO A 70 2.67 16.25 -10.99
C PRO A 70 1.14 16.38 -10.88
N ILE A 71 0.40 15.30 -11.18
CA ILE A 71 -1.07 15.29 -11.08
C ILE A 71 -1.52 15.49 -9.62
N LEU A 72 -0.87 14.80 -8.68
CA LEU A 72 -1.17 14.93 -7.25
C LEU A 72 -0.83 16.31 -6.71
N ILE A 73 0.23 16.95 -7.21
CA ILE A 73 0.62 18.31 -6.82
C ILE A 73 -0.44 19.32 -7.29
N ILE A 74 -0.99 19.16 -8.49
CA ILE A 74 -2.06 20.04 -9.00
C ILE A 74 -3.33 19.91 -8.14
N TRP A 75 -3.64 18.70 -7.67
CA TRP A 75 -4.84 18.44 -6.86
C TRP A 75 -4.71 18.82 -5.38
N MET A 76 -3.61 18.41 -4.74
CA MET A 76 -3.40 18.54 -3.29
C MET A 76 -2.53 19.74 -2.91
N GLY A 77 -1.93 20.42 -3.90
CA GLY A 77 -0.94 21.47 -3.69
C GLY A 77 0.47 20.92 -3.45
N THR A 78 1.45 21.83 -3.49
CA THR A 78 2.87 21.51 -3.25
C THR A 78 3.13 21.30 -1.76
N GLY A 79 3.89 20.26 -1.42
CA GLY A 79 4.32 19.96 -0.06
C GLY A 79 3.80 18.62 0.47
N LYS A 80 3.66 18.54 1.79
CA LYS A 80 3.48 17.31 2.58
C LYS A 80 2.27 16.46 2.16
N ALA A 81 1.14 17.12 1.86
CA ALA A 81 -0.09 16.43 1.46
C ALA A 81 0.07 15.60 0.18
N SER A 82 0.81 16.12 -0.83
CA SER A 82 1.05 15.39 -2.07
C SER A 82 1.93 14.15 -1.86
N ILE A 83 2.91 14.25 -0.96
CA ILE A 83 3.83 13.14 -0.61
C ILE A 83 3.05 12.02 0.08
N ILE A 84 2.19 12.37 1.04
CA ILE A 84 1.33 11.42 1.74
C ILE A 84 0.37 10.76 0.74
N ALA A 85 -0.29 11.55 -0.10
CA ALA A 85 -1.23 11.03 -1.10
C ALA A 85 -0.55 10.04 -2.04
N MET A 86 0.68 10.34 -2.44
CA MET A 86 1.48 9.47 -3.30
C MET A 86 1.85 8.16 -2.59
N ALA A 87 2.31 8.24 -1.34
CA ALA A 87 2.61 7.07 -0.52
C ALA A 87 1.37 6.18 -0.31
N VAL A 88 0.21 6.79 -0.03
CA VAL A 88 -1.08 6.08 0.08
C VAL A 88 -1.41 5.38 -1.24
N LEU A 89 -1.37 6.09 -2.37
CA LEU A 89 -1.73 5.55 -3.68
C LEU A 89 -0.86 4.33 -4.04
N ILE A 90 0.46 4.46 -3.87
CA ILE A 90 1.40 3.37 -4.15
C ILE A 90 1.15 2.18 -3.23
N SER A 91 0.99 2.45 -1.93
CA SER A 91 0.73 1.42 -0.91
C SER A 91 -0.57 0.66 -1.21
N VAL A 92 -1.66 1.36 -1.53
CA VAL A 92 -2.95 0.77 -1.91
C VAL A 92 -2.77 -0.17 -3.10
N VAL A 93 -2.19 0.32 -4.20
CA VAL A 93 -2.05 -0.46 -5.44
C VAL A 93 -1.23 -1.73 -5.22
N ILE A 94 -0.08 -1.61 -4.55
CA ILE A 94 0.80 -2.76 -4.28
C ILE A 94 0.12 -3.75 -3.35
N THR A 95 -0.44 -3.26 -2.23
CA THR A 95 -1.13 -4.12 -1.27
C THR A 95 -2.29 -4.86 -1.92
N THR A 96 -3.10 -4.18 -2.75
CA THR A 96 -4.22 -4.85 -3.41
C THR A 96 -3.74 -5.94 -4.35
N ILE A 97 -2.73 -5.71 -5.18
CA ILE A 97 -2.20 -6.73 -6.12
C ILE A 97 -1.60 -7.91 -5.35
N THR A 98 -0.72 -7.66 -4.38
CA THR A 98 -0.01 -8.72 -3.67
C THR A 98 -0.97 -9.59 -2.85
N ILE A 99 -1.94 -8.97 -2.17
CA ILE A 99 -2.95 -9.70 -1.39
C ILE A 99 -3.91 -10.44 -2.31
N MET A 100 -4.37 -9.82 -3.41
CA MET A 100 -5.22 -10.48 -4.41
C MET A 100 -4.54 -11.73 -5.00
N ASN A 101 -3.27 -11.60 -5.36
CA ASN A 101 -2.47 -12.72 -5.86
C ASN A 101 -2.29 -13.82 -4.81
N GLY A 102 -2.07 -13.46 -3.55
CA GLY A 102 -2.05 -14.43 -2.44
C GLY A 102 -3.38 -15.17 -2.29
N PHE A 103 -4.49 -14.44 -2.31
CA PHE A 103 -5.83 -15.02 -2.24
C PHE A 103 -6.10 -15.97 -3.41
N CYS A 104 -5.68 -15.61 -4.62
CA CYS A 104 -5.81 -16.46 -5.82
C CYS A 104 -4.84 -17.66 -5.83
N SER A 105 -3.68 -17.54 -5.17
CA SER A 105 -2.69 -18.61 -5.05
C SER A 105 -3.01 -19.61 -3.93
N THR A 106 -4.03 -19.32 -3.12
CA THR A 106 -4.49 -20.24 -2.08
C THR A 106 -5.03 -21.52 -2.73
N ASP A 107 -4.59 -22.66 -2.20
CA ASP A 107 -4.87 -23.99 -2.74
C ASP A 107 -6.36 -24.20 -3.03
N LYS A 108 -6.68 -24.34 -4.33
CA LYS A 108 -8.05 -24.50 -4.82
C LYS A 108 -8.67 -25.82 -4.32
N ASP A 109 -7.86 -26.84 -4.07
CA ASP A 109 -8.34 -28.14 -3.58
C ASP A 109 -8.85 -28.00 -2.14
N LYS A 110 -8.15 -27.23 -1.30
CA LYS A 110 -8.62 -26.93 0.07
C LYS A 110 -9.91 -26.11 0.07
N VAL A 111 -10.05 -25.19 -0.87
CA VAL A 111 -11.30 -24.42 -1.06
C VAL A 111 -12.44 -25.35 -1.50
N LEU A 112 -12.18 -26.29 -2.43
CA LEU A 112 -13.16 -27.25 -2.92
C LEU A 112 -13.59 -28.22 -1.82
N LEU A 113 -12.64 -28.72 -1.01
CA LEU A 113 -12.90 -29.60 0.14
C LEU A 113 -13.84 -28.93 1.15
N LEU A 114 -13.55 -27.68 1.53
CA LEU A 114 -14.42 -26.93 2.43
C LEU A 114 -15.81 -26.69 1.84
N ARG A 115 -15.91 -26.39 0.54
CA ARG A 115 -17.21 -26.29 -0.15
C ARG A 115 -17.98 -27.60 -0.12
N SER A 116 -17.32 -28.74 -0.36
CA SER A 116 -17.95 -30.06 -0.30
C SER A 116 -18.42 -30.42 1.11
N MET A 117 -17.76 -29.90 2.15
CA MET A 117 -18.21 -30.00 3.55
C MET A 117 -19.34 -29.01 3.91
N GLY A 118 -19.87 -28.25 2.95
CA GLY A 118 -20.95 -27.28 3.17
C GLY A 118 -20.49 -25.95 3.77
N ALA A 119 -19.19 -25.64 3.75
CA ALA A 119 -18.69 -24.38 4.30
C ALA A 119 -19.18 -23.19 3.45
N THR A 120 -19.61 -22.13 4.14
CA THR A 120 -19.99 -20.86 3.51
C THR A 120 -18.76 -20.09 3.05
N ARG A 121 -18.90 -19.16 2.07
CA ARG A 121 -17.77 -18.33 1.60
C ARG A 121 -17.05 -17.58 2.73
N LEU A 122 -17.80 -17.13 3.73
CA LEU A 122 -17.26 -16.49 4.94
C LEU A 122 -16.37 -17.42 5.76
N GLN A 123 -16.79 -18.67 5.94
CA GLN A 123 -16.00 -19.67 6.65
C GLN A 123 -14.73 -20.03 5.88
N ILE A 124 -14.82 -20.15 4.55
CA ILE A 124 -13.64 -20.37 3.69
C ILE A 124 -12.67 -19.19 3.81
N PHE A 125 -13.19 -17.95 3.79
CA PHE A 125 -12.35 -16.78 3.96
C PHE A 125 -11.65 -16.77 5.32
N ALA A 126 -12.40 -16.87 6.41
CA ALA A 126 -11.86 -16.73 7.76
C ALA A 126 -10.97 -17.91 8.19
N LYS A 127 -11.28 -19.15 7.77
CA LYS A 127 -10.55 -20.36 8.21
C LYS A 127 -9.45 -20.82 7.28
N LEU A 128 -9.48 -20.45 5.99
CA LEU A 128 -8.49 -20.89 5.02
C LEU A 128 -7.74 -19.71 4.41
N VAL A 129 -8.46 -18.77 3.78
CA VAL A 129 -7.83 -17.73 2.95
C VAL A 129 -7.11 -16.70 3.80
N ALA A 130 -7.74 -16.16 4.85
CA ALA A 130 -7.12 -15.20 5.76
C ALA A 130 -5.87 -15.78 6.45
N PRO A 131 -5.90 -16.94 7.13
CA PRO A 131 -4.71 -17.49 7.79
C PRO A 131 -3.61 -17.90 6.80
N ALA A 132 -3.96 -18.45 5.62
CA ALA A 132 -2.96 -18.81 4.61
C ALA A 132 -2.23 -17.59 4.02
N ASN A 133 -2.87 -16.42 4.04
CA ASN A 133 -2.31 -15.18 3.48
C ASN A 133 -1.73 -14.22 4.51
N VAL A 134 -1.72 -14.57 5.80
CA VAL A 134 -0.93 -13.87 6.82
C VAL A 134 0.54 -13.68 6.40
N PRO A 135 1.27 -14.70 5.90
CA PRO A 135 2.64 -14.49 5.42
C PRO A 135 2.71 -13.52 4.23
N THR A 136 1.73 -13.55 3.32
CA THR A 136 1.62 -12.61 2.20
C THR A 136 1.41 -11.17 2.69
N LEU A 137 0.57 -10.98 3.71
CA LEU A 137 0.37 -9.70 4.38
C LEU A 137 1.67 -9.20 5.03
N MET A 138 2.40 -10.07 5.72
CA MET A 138 3.70 -9.71 6.31
C MET A 138 4.73 -9.31 5.26
N SER A 139 4.79 -10.02 4.13
CA SER A 139 5.67 -9.64 3.00
C SER A 139 5.27 -8.29 2.39
N THR A 140 3.97 -8.05 2.25
CA THR A 140 3.44 -6.77 1.74
C THR A 140 3.80 -5.62 2.66
N LEU A 141 3.63 -5.78 3.97
CA LEU A 141 4.04 -4.79 4.97
C LEU A 141 5.54 -4.51 4.88
N LYS A 142 6.39 -5.54 4.72
CA LYS A 142 7.84 -5.37 4.53
C LYS A 142 8.18 -4.56 3.27
N ILE A 143 7.53 -4.87 2.14
CA ILE A 143 7.73 -4.14 0.88
C ILE A 143 7.34 -2.66 1.06
N ASN A 144 6.19 -2.42 1.69
CA ASN A 144 5.71 -1.07 1.89
C ASN A 144 6.59 -0.26 2.86
N VAL A 145 7.18 -0.89 3.88
CA VAL A 145 8.20 -0.24 4.73
C VAL A 145 9.43 0.15 3.90
N GLY A 146 9.86 -0.68 2.95
CA GLY A 146 10.91 -0.31 1.99
C GLY A 146 10.49 0.85 1.07
N MET A 147 9.24 0.88 0.62
CA MET A 147 8.70 1.97 -0.20
C MET A 147 8.57 3.29 0.56
N ALA A 148 8.40 3.26 1.89
CA ALA A 148 8.39 4.46 2.72
C ALA A 148 9.68 5.28 2.57
N TRP A 149 10.82 4.61 2.39
CA TRP A 149 12.09 5.29 2.13
C TRP A 149 12.08 6.02 0.78
N ILE A 150 11.49 5.43 -0.25
CA ILE A 150 11.36 6.06 -1.58
C ILE A 150 10.47 7.30 -1.51
N GLY A 151 9.42 7.29 -0.68
CA GLY A 151 8.56 8.45 -0.43
C GLY A 151 9.31 9.61 0.22
N SER A 152 10.17 9.31 1.20
CA SER A 152 11.03 10.32 1.84
C SER A 152 12.00 10.95 0.85
N ILE A 153 12.63 10.13 0.01
CA ILE A 153 13.58 10.57 -1.01
C ILE A 153 12.86 11.45 -2.04
N MET A 154 11.74 10.99 -2.60
CA MET A 154 10.95 11.77 -3.57
C MET A 154 10.44 13.11 -3.00
N GLY A 155 10.08 13.15 -1.72
CA GLY A 155 9.68 14.38 -1.04
C GLY A 155 10.80 15.41 -0.88
N GLU A 156 12.08 15.00 -0.97
CA GLU A 156 13.23 15.91 -0.96
C GLU A 156 13.57 16.43 -2.37
N TYR A 157 13.21 15.71 -3.43
CA TYR A 157 13.48 16.09 -4.83
C TYR A 157 12.36 16.92 -5.47
N LEU A 158 11.30 17.21 -4.73
CA LEU A 158 10.10 17.93 -5.17
C LEU A 158 9.92 19.25 -4.42
#